data_AF-A0A956KQJ2-F1
#
_entry.id   AF-A0A956KQJ2-F1
#
_cell.length_a   1.000
_cell.length_b   1.000
_cell.length_c   1.000
_cell.angle_alpha   90.00
_cell.angle_beta   90.00
_cell.angle_gamma   90.00
#
_symmetry.space_group_name_H-M   'P 1'
#
loop_
_entity.id
_entity.type
_entity.pdbx_description
1 polymer ?
#
loop_
_entity_poly.entity_id
_entity_poly.type
_entity_poly.pdbx_seq_one_letter_code
_entity_poly.pdbx_strand_id
1 'polypeptide(L)'
;PVDNLQIAIWIEDAAGNHVEDVFVTQATGKLGIGNRPGLWNFVSSWRAPYGPRESVLPIWAHRRGKTYPKIRFHDPNTSNHTSLGFHEISSSPETYFCRPLTPTEDEAIVDTMTCPSPATFQSDKGEFLDGAVSIYPPRNDLTDFSDDDNDPDDPPTYADYNELDAVTRATPSPGPYMSAYRLTRGDLADGPLVAWIEVSLERDENANWDFDRANDHWVDPKLPAYGREFLGQPAIVYRVEFDPAQVGYTATTDYFGYGDWNGASGDIHSPDGTISMAGGSGADRLQLFDKFAETGRFGVYSHGWATPGGTTDGESGTDGGTTTGGGCMDIELPPVEDLVLEATAFDQVFAHFTMPALPEGVEVTRLHAYTKTPETDDFQVSQSAEALGIPAVCRDGNEFDCVDAQAGDEVAIAINQLFGNYTYTIGITYEDNCANHSGPTVDDATTPVQPFQTIDGACFIATAAWGQGWNDELRNLRWFRDQYMVDQPVAADLVRMYYAYGPTLAKMIRHVPPARAAARLLLRPIADAAGRVVEAP
;
A
#
# COMPACT_ATOMS: atom_id res chain seq x y z
N PRO A 1 4.88 -8.68 -13.84
CA PRO A 1 4.61 -7.22 -13.78
C PRO A 1 5.90 -6.40 -13.66
N VAL A 2 5.87 -5.15 -14.14
CA VAL A 2 6.86 -4.14 -13.76
C VAL A 2 6.54 -3.56 -12.38
N ASP A 3 7.47 -2.78 -11.84
CA ASP A 3 7.32 -2.20 -10.51
C ASP A 3 6.18 -1.16 -10.44
N ASN A 4 5.65 -0.93 -9.24
CA ASN A 4 4.66 0.10 -8.91
C ASN A 4 3.31 0.02 -9.67
N LEU A 5 2.98 -1.13 -10.26
CA LEU A 5 1.68 -1.32 -10.90
C LEU A 5 0.53 -1.34 -9.88
N GLN A 6 -0.58 -0.77 -10.30
CA GLN A 6 -1.89 -1.12 -9.76
C GLN A 6 -2.46 -2.24 -10.62
N ILE A 7 -3.05 -3.25 -9.98
CA ILE A 7 -3.51 -4.48 -10.62
C ILE A 7 -4.87 -4.87 -10.03
N ALA A 8 -5.81 -5.25 -10.89
CA ALA A 8 -7.00 -5.99 -10.50
C ALA A 8 -7.11 -7.28 -11.33
N ILE A 9 -7.47 -8.38 -10.69
CA ILE A 9 -7.81 -9.67 -11.31
C ILE A 9 -9.23 -10.02 -10.88
N TRP A 10 -10.09 -10.33 -11.84
CA TRP A 10 -11.46 -10.77 -11.59
C TRP A 10 -11.88 -11.85 -12.57
N ILE A 11 -12.97 -12.52 -12.24
CA ILE A 11 -13.58 -13.56 -13.06
C ILE A 11 -14.96 -13.09 -13.52
N GLU A 12 -15.28 -13.37 -14.77
CA GLU A 12 -16.61 -13.21 -15.37
C GLU A 12 -17.12 -14.56 -15.89
N ASP A 13 -18.44 -14.69 -16.00
CA ASP A 13 -19.06 -15.78 -16.75
C ASP A 13 -18.98 -15.54 -18.27
N ALA A 14 -19.36 -16.55 -19.06
CA ALA A 14 -19.37 -16.44 -20.53
C ALA A 14 -20.34 -15.36 -21.08
N ALA A 15 -21.27 -14.85 -20.27
CA ALA A 15 -22.18 -13.76 -20.63
C ALA A 15 -21.61 -12.37 -20.27
N GLY A 16 -20.45 -12.32 -19.61
CA GLY A 16 -19.79 -11.09 -19.17
C GLY A 16 -20.32 -10.55 -17.84
N ASN A 17 -21.03 -11.36 -17.06
CA ASN A 17 -21.42 -10.98 -15.70
C ASN A 17 -20.21 -11.15 -14.77
N HIS A 18 -19.97 -10.18 -13.90
CA HIS A 18 -18.99 -10.30 -12.81
C HIS A 18 -19.35 -11.47 -11.90
N VAL A 19 -18.34 -12.30 -11.61
CA VAL A 19 -18.46 -13.48 -10.76
C VAL A 19 -17.75 -13.23 -9.44
N GLU A 20 -16.46 -12.88 -9.48
CA GLU A 20 -15.64 -12.82 -8.28
C GLU A 20 -14.41 -11.91 -8.48
N ASP A 21 -14.03 -11.18 -7.43
CA ASP A 21 -12.77 -10.45 -7.38
C ASP A 21 -11.69 -11.41 -6.84
N VAL A 22 -10.55 -11.53 -7.53
CA VAL A 22 -9.47 -12.46 -7.15
C VAL A 22 -8.33 -11.72 -6.47
N PHE A 23 -8.00 -10.52 -6.98
CA PHE A 23 -6.87 -9.74 -6.52
C PHE A 23 -7.13 -8.26 -6.82
N VAL A 24 -6.82 -7.37 -5.88
CA VAL A 24 -6.78 -5.92 -6.11
C VAL A 24 -5.58 -5.33 -5.36
N THR A 25 -4.82 -4.43 -5.98
CA THR A 25 -3.71 -3.77 -5.28
C THR A 25 -4.18 -2.89 -4.13
N GLN A 26 -3.40 -2.87 -3.04
CA GLN A 26 -3.73 -2.27 -1.76
C GLN A 26 -4.06 -0.79 -1.85
N ALA A 27 -3.32 -0.04 -2.68
CA ALA A 27 -3.60 1.36 -2.88
C ALA A 27 -5.03 1.59 -3.40
N THR A 28 -5.52 0.70 -4.28
CA THR A 28 -6.87 0.80 -4.86
C THR A 28 -7.93 0.17 -3.95
N GLY A 29 -7.75 -1.09 -3.56
CA GLY A 29 -8.78 -1.87 -2.86
C GLY A 29 -8.96 -1.48 -1.41
N LYS A 30 -7.88 -1.15 -0.69
CA LYS A 30 -7.90 -0.90 0.76
C LYS A 30 -7.71 0.56 1.12
N LEU A 31 -6.74 1.21 0.50
CA LEU A 31 -6.37 2.60 0.83
C LEU A 31 -7.22 3.61 0.04
N GLY A 32 -8.12 3.11 -0.83
CA GLY A 32 -9.15 3.89 -1.50
C GLY A 32 -8.61 4.98 -2.40
N ILE A 33 -7.46 4.77 -3.08
CA ILE A 33 -6.80 5.82 -3.88
C ILE A 33 -7.72 6.40 -4.98
N GLY A 34 -8.70 5.63 -5.46
CA GLY A 34 -9.72 6.08 -6.42
C GLY A 34 -10.89 6.90 -5.83
N ASN A 35 -11.06 6.96 -4.51
CA ASN A 35 -12.14 7.71 -3.84
C ASN A 35 -11.62 8.49 -2.63
N ARG A 36 -10.97 9.63 -2.90
CA ARG A 36 -10.31 10.45 -1.90
C ARG A 36 -10.80 11.89 -1.94
N PRO A 37 -10.72 12.62 -0.82
CA PRO A 37 -11.08 14.03 -0.82
C PRO A 37 -10.10 14.84 -1.69
N GLY A 38 -10.63 15.82 -2.42
CA GLY A 38 -9.87 16.74 -3.26
C GLY A 38 -10.20 16.66 -4.74
N LEU A 39 -9.38 17.32 -5.56
CA LEU A 39 -9.58 17.34 -7.02
C LEU A 39 -8.89 16.13 -7.66
N TRP A 40 -9.54 15.53 -8.66
CA TRP A 40 -9.02 14.36 -9.38
C TRP A 40 -7.68 14.62 -10.06
N ASN A 41 -7.44 15.86 -10.50
CA ASN A 41 -6.23 16.28 -11.19
C ASN A 41 -5.19 16.95 -10.28
N PHE A 42 -5.30 16.80 -8.96
CA PHE A 42 -4.20 17.17 -8.07
C PHE A 42 -2.92 16.42 -8.46
N VAL A 43 -1.80 17.13 -8.43
CA VAL A 43 -0.47 16.50 -8.53
C VAL A 43 -0.30 15.40 -7.47
N SER A 44 0.41 14.33 -7.82
CA SER A 44 0.71 13.20 -6.93
C SER A 44 1.97 13.45 -6.12
N SER A 45 2.32 12.51 -5.26
CA SER A 45 3.52 12.47 -4.44
C SER A 45 3.68 11.05 -3.90
N TRP A 46 4.83 10.71 -3.32
CA TRP A 46 4.95 9.49 -2.53
C TRP A 46 3.82 9.37 -1.49
N ARG A 47 3.05 8.27 -1.55
CA ARG A 47 1.83 8.04 -0.75
C ARG A 47 0.95 9.29 -0.65
N ALA A 48 0.63 9.90 -1.80
CA ALA A 48 -0.10 11.16 -1.91
C ALA A 48 -1.34 11.21 -0.99
N PRO A 49 -1.58 12.27 -0.19
CA PRO A 49 -2.63 12.31 0.84
C PRO A 49 -3.99 12.80 0.35
N TYR A 50 -4.05 13.48 -0.80
CA TYR A 50 -5.31 13.99 -1.39
C TYR A 50 -5.44 13.74 -2.89
N GLY A 51 -6.67 13.86 -3.38
CA GLY A 51 -7.06 13.72 -4.79
C GLY A 51 -7.38 12.26 -5.17
N PRO A 52 -8.57 11.97 -5.72
CA PRO A 52 -8.91 10.64 -6.21
C PRO A 52 -8.17 10.33 -7.53
N ARG A 53 -7.74 9.08 -7.69
CA ARG A 53 -7.21 8.54 -8.94
C ARG A 53 -8.32 7.83 -9.70
N GLU A 54 -9.19 8.59 -10.35
CA GLU A 54 -10.37 8.04 -11.04
C GLU A 54 -9.99 7.12 -12.24
N SER A 55 -8.72 7.12 -12.67
CA SER A 55 -8.18 6.27 -13.75
C SER A 55 -7.39 5.02 -13.28
N VAL A 56 -7.38 4.72 -11.97
CA VAL A 56 -6.62 3.60 -11.38
C VAL A 56 -7.41 2.28 -11.47
N LEU A 57 -7.45 1.64 -12.62
CA LEU A 57 -8.23 0.41 -12.89
C LEU A 57 -9.74 0.65 -13.14
N PRO A 58 -10.12 1.50 -14.10
CA PRO A 58 -11.52 1.84 -14.34
C PRO A 58 -12.34 0.68 -14.90
N ILE A 59 -11.78 -0.22 -15.71
CA ILE A 59 -12.56 -1.30 -16.33
C ILE A 59 -13.11 -2.21 -15.22
N TRP A 60 -12.24 -2.71 -14.36
CA TRP A 60 -12.59 -3.53 -13.20
C TRP A 60 -13.60 -2.80 -12.31
N ALA A 61 -13.34 -1.54 -11.94
CA ALA A 61 -14.21 -0.80 -11.03
C ALA A 61 -15.65 -0.65 -11.58
N HIS A 62 -15.81 -0.38 -12.88
CA HIS A 62 -17.13 -0.34 -13.53
C HIS A 62 -17.75 -1.74 -13.68
N ARG A 63 -16.96 -2.77 -13.99
CA ARG A 63 -17.44 -4.15 -14.21
C ARG A 63 -18.06 -4.79 -12.98
N ARG A 64 -17.63 -4.38 -11.79
CA ARG A 64 -18.22 -4.84 -10.52
C ARG A 64 -19.67 -4.40 -10.35
N GLY A 65 -20.09 -3.32 -11.04
CA GLY A 65 -21.44 -2.77 -10.90
C GLY A 65 -21.74 -2.27 -9.48
N LYS A 66 -20.71 -1.98 -8.68
CA LYS A 66 -20.83 -1.46 -7.32
C LYS A 66 -20.53 0.03 -7.29
N THR A 67 -21.21 0.74 -6.39
CA THR A 67 -21.03 2.17 -6.19
C THR A 67 -20.98 2.48 -4.70
N TYR A 68 -20.17 3.46 -4.36
CA TYR A 68 -19.90 3.92 -3.01
C TYR A 68 -20.20 5.42 -2.90
N PRO A 69 -20.45 5.95 -1.70
CA PRO A 69 -20.51 7.40 -1.52
C PRO A 69 -19.20 8.07 -1.98
N LYS A 70 -19.30 9.16 -2.75
CA LYS A 70 -18.12 9.93 -3.15
C LYS A 70 -17.60 10.74 -1.96
N ILE A 71 -16.29 10.77 -1.76
CA ILE A 71 -15.67 11.51 -0.66
C ILE A 71 -15.26 12.92 -1.12
N ARG A 72 -15.48 13.92 -0.26
CA ARG A 72 -14.97 15.29 -0.42
C ARG A 72 -14.25 15.74 0.85
N PHE A 73 -13.55 16.86 0.79
CA PHE A 73 -12.98 17.48 2.00
C PHE A 73 -14.06 17.86 3.02
N HIS A 74 -13.81 17.58 4.30
CA HIS A 74 -14.66 18.02 5.41
C HIS A 74 -14.38 19.48 5.82
N ASP A 75 -13.22 20.03 5.46
CA ASP A 75 -12.77 21.38 5.86
C ASP A 75 -13.87 22.46 5.77
N PRO A 76 -14.22 23.13 6.89
CA PRO A 76 -15.28 24.16 6.90
C PRO A 76 -14.92 25.40 6.09
N ASN A 77 -13.62 25.63 5.82
CA ASN A 77 -13.16 26.67 4.92
C ASN A 77 -13.05 26.12 3.49
N THR A 78 -14.10 26.31 2.71
CA THR A 78 -14.18 25.82 1.32
C THR A 78 -13.07 26.37 0.41
N SER A 79 -12.37 27.45 0.78
CA SER A 79 -11.20 27.95 0.03
C SER A 79 -9.95 27.06 0.15
N ASN A 80 -9.97 26.08 1.06
CA ASN A 80 -8.94 25.06 1.20
C ASN A 80 -9.24 23.81 0.36
N HIS A 81 -10.46 23.62 -0.15
CA HIS A 81 -10.85 22.41 -0.91
C HIS A 81 -10.06 22.22 -2.22
N THR A 82 -9.36 23.26 -2.67
CA THR A 82 -8.46 23.22 -3.83
C THR A 82 -6.98 23.29 -3.44
N SER A 83 -6.65 22.99 -2.19
CA SER A 83 -5.29 23.03 -1.65
C SER A 83 -4.81 21.65 -1.27
N LEU A 84 -3.49 21.43 -1.33
CA LEU A 84 -2.84 20.20 -0.84
C LEU A 84 -2.55 20.26 0.67
N GLY A 85 -2.89 21.37 1.34
CA GLY A 85 -2.63 21.59 2.76
C GLY A 85 -3.60 22.60 3.37
N PHE A 86 -3.25 23.05 4.59
CA PHE A 86 -4.07 23.99 5.38
C PHE A 86 -5.41 23.41 5.88
N HIS A 87 -5.47 22.09 6.09
CA HIS A 87 -6.63 21.35 6.58
C HIS A 87 -6.55 21.03 8.08
N GLU A 88 -5.68 21.70 8.85
CA GLU A 88 -5.34 21.29 10.22
C GLU A 88 -6.52 21.31 11.20
N ILE A 89 -7.62 21.98 10.85
CA ILE A 89 -8.84 22.08 11.67
C ILE A 89 -9.73 20.83 11.52
N SER A 90 -9.63 20.13 10.39
CA SER A 90 -10.43 18.93 10.05
C SER A 90 -9.56 17.69 9.82
N SER A 91 -8.30 17.73 10.26
CA SER A 91 -7.33 16.65 10.03
C SER A 91 -7.02 15.90 11.32
N SER A 92 -7.02 14.58 11.22
CA SER A 92 -6.61 13.64 12.27
C SER A 92 -5.34 12.88 11.87
N PRO A 93 -4.66 12.18 12.80
CA PRO A 93 -3.45 11.42 12.50
C PRO A 93 -3.58 10.53 11.26
N GLU A 94 -2.53 10.51 10.42
CA GLU A 94 -2.49 9.70 9.20
C GLU A 94 -1.63 8.46 9.41
N THR A 95 -2.25 7.30 9.19
CA THR A 95 -1.69 5.97 9.42
C THR A 95 -0.85 5.47 8.25
N TYR A 96 -1.12 5.94 7.02
CA TYR A 96 -0.47 5.43 5.81
C TYR A 96 0.07 6.54 4.90
N PHE A 97 -0.77 7.52 4.55
CA PHE A 97 -0.42 8.54 3.58
C PHE A 97 0.57 9.58 4.11
N CYS A 98 1.26 10.24 3.19
CA CYS A 98 2.30 11.20 3.53
C CYS A 98 1.92 12.62 3.21
N ARG A 99 2.58 13.58 3.89
CA ARG A 99 2.52 14.96 3.44
C ARG A 99 2.97 15.05 1.98
N PRO A 100 2.43 15.99 1.19
CA PRO A 100 2.95 16.26 -0.14
C PRO A 100 4.43 16.65 -0.06
N LEU A 101 5.22 16.15 -1.00
CA LEU A 101 6.66 16.39 -1.09
C LEU A 101 7.00 17.27 -2.28
N THR A 102 8.04 18.08 -2.15
CA THR A 102 8.69 18.72 -3.30
C THR A 102 9.43 17.67 -4.13
N PRO A 103 9.66 17.90 -5.44
CA PRO A 103 10.41 16.95 -6.27
C PRO A 103 11.77 16.55 -5.69
N THR A 104 12.50 17.49 -5.09
CA THR A 104 13.79 17.20 -4.46
C THR A 104 13.66 16.31 -3.21
N GLU A 105 12.61 16.51 -2.39
CA GLU A 105 12.34 15.64 -1.24
C GLU A 105 11.94 14.24 -1.68
N ASP A 106 11.16 14.15 -2.75
CA ASP A 106 10.66 12.91 -3.35
C ASP A 106 11.80 12.09 -3.99
N GLU A 107 12.71 12.74 -4.73
CA GLU A 107 13.93 12.13 -5.29
C GLU A 107 14.96 11.73 -4.23
N ALA A 108 14.97 12.41 -3.08
CA ALA A 108 15.87 12.12 -1.97
C ALA A 108 15.42 10.93 -1.11
N ILE A 109 14.29 10.29 -1.44
CA ILE A 109 13.88 9.03 -0.81
C ILE A 109 14.77 7.91 -1.37
N VAL A 110 15.92 7.71 -0.73
CA VAL A 110 16.92 6.69 -1.10
C VAL A 110 16.57 5.31 -0.51
N ASP A 111 15.73 5.27 0.52
CA ASP A 111 15.31 4.07 1.24
C ASP A 111 13.78 4.09 1.47
N THR A 112 13.13 2.94 1.26
CA THR A 112 11.74 2.82 0.81
C THR A 112 10.67 2.91 1.91
N MET A 113 11.04 3.13 3.17
CA MET A 113 10.17 2.63 4.25
C MET A 113 9.68 3.63 5.30
N THR A 114 10.03 4.92 5.21
CA THR A 114 9.41 5.92 6.12
C THR A 114 8.84 7.14 5.43
N CYS A 115 7.60 7.44 5.80
CA CYS A 115 6.97 8.70 5.48
C CYS A 115 7.86 9.84 6.00
N PRO A 116 8.38 10.75 5.16
CA PRO A 116 9.25 11.86 5.60
C PRO A 116 8.47 12.97 6.33
N SER A 117 7.37 12.58 6.94
CA SER A 117 6.49 13.37 7.77
C SER A 117 6.95 13.30 9.23
N PRO A 118 6.64 14.31 10.06
CA PRO A 118 6.67 14.13 11.51
C PRO A 118 5.83 12.90 11.89
N ALA A 119 6.13 12.24 13.01
CA ALA A 119 5.34 11.13 13.58
C ALA A 119 3.87 11.48 13.94
N THR A 120 3.36 12.61 13.43
CA THR A 120 2.08 13.24 13.69
C THR A 120 1.57 13.97 12.44
N PHE A 121 1.84 13.48 11.22
CA PHE A 121 1.14 14.01 10.05
C PHE A 121 -0.35 13.77 10.22
N GLN A 122 -1.12 14.80 9.93
CA GLN A 122 -2.57 14.75 10.00
C GLN A 122 -3.11 15.08 8.62
N SER A 123 -4.14 14.35 8.22
CA SER A 123 -4.83 14.56 6.95
C SER A 123 -6.35 14.58 7.18
N ASP A 124 -7.05 15.35 6.35
CA ASP A 124 -8.50 15.35 6.29
C ASP A 124 -8.95 14.03 5.62
N LYS A 125 -9.63 13.16 6.37
CA LYS A 125 -10.13 11.87 5.84
C LYS A 125 -11.32 12.04 4.89
N GLY A 126 -11.87 13.24 4.84
CA GLY A 126 -13.03 13.61 4.07
C GLY A 126 -14.34 13.17 4.71
N GLU A 127 -15.43 13.64 4.11
CA GLU A 127 -16.81 13.28 4.42
C GLU A 127 -17.52 12.83 3.14
N PHE A 128 -18.66 12.16 3.29
CA PHE A 128 -19.47 11.77 2.15
C PHE A 128 -20.14 12.99 1.51
N LEU A 129 -20.04 13.07 0.18
CA LEU A 129 -20.74 14.06 -0.63
C LEU A 129 -22.15 13.53 -0.95
N ASP A 130 -23.16 14.14 -0.32
CA ASP A 130 -24.56 13.76 -0.49
C ASP A 130 -24.99 13.69 -1.97
N GLY A 131 -25.62 12.56 -2.33
CA GLY A 131 -26.11 12.27 -3.68
C GLY A 131 -25.03 11.98 -4.74
N ALA A 132 -23.74 12.04 -4.40
CA ALA A 132 -22.66 11.71 -5.34
C ALA A 132 -22.09 10.31 -5.07
N VAL A 133 -21.73 9.62 -6.15
CA VAL A 133 -21.21 8.26 -6.10
C VAL A 133 -19.81 8.16 -6.70
N SER A 134 -19.06 7.18 -6.23
CA SER A 134 -17.80 6.70 -6.77
C SER A 134 -17.92 5.21 -7.10
N ILE A 135 -17.22 4.75 -8.14
CA ILE A 135 -17.05 3.32 -8.44
C ILE A 135 -15.94 2.69 -7.58
N TYR A 136 -15.17 3.52 -6.87
CA TYR A 136 -14.09 3.10 -6.00
C TYR A 136 -14.52 3.14 -4.53
N PRO A 137 -14.16 2.12 -3.74
CA PRO A 137 -14.51 2.08 -2.33
C PRO A 137 -13.77 3.15 -1.53
N PRO A 138 -14.33 3.59 -0.39
CA PRO A 138 -13.58 4.34 0.60
C PRO A 138 -12.50 3.45 1.24
N ARG A 139 -11.53 4.06 1.93
CA ARG A 139 -10.46 3.30 2.57
C ARG A 139 -10.94 2.51 3.80
N ASN A 140 -10.41 1.33 4.07
CA ASN A 140 -10.82 0.48 5.21
C ASN A 140 -9.69 0.16 6.20
N ASP A 141 -8.59 0.92 6.17
CA ASP A 141 -7.44 0.75 7.05
C ASP A 141 -7.47 1.63 8.31
N LEU A 142 -8.47 2.51 8.45
CA LEU A 142 -8.60 3.42 9.59
C LEU A 142 -9.13 2.68 10.81
N THR A 143 -8.47 2.84 11.96
CA THR A 143 -8.80 2.15 13.21
C THR A 143 -8.86 3.05 14.45
N ASP A 144 -8.40 4.30 14.34
CA ASP A 144 -8.44 5.28 15.43
C ASP A 144 -9.30 6.48 14.99
N PHE A 145 -10.27 6.83 15.83
CA PHE A 145 -11.29 7.83 15.59
C PHE A 145 -11.63 8.49 16.93
N SER A 146 -10.72 9.26 17.51
CA SER A 146 -10.99 9.86 18.82
C SER A 146 -11.98 11.03 18.70
N ASP A 147 -12.86 11.21 19.70
CA ASP A 147 -13.83 12.32 19.72
C ASP A 147 -13.17 13.73 19.67
N ASP A 148 -11.86 13.81 19.92
CA ASP A 148 -11.06 15.04 19.88
C ASP A 148 -10.42 15.30 18.49
N ASP A 149 -10.52 14.36 17.53
CA ASP A 149 -9.76 14.38 16.27
C ASP A 149 -10.34 15.30 15.17
N ASN A 150 -11.48 15.97 15.42
CA ASN A 150 -12.22 16.76 14.43
C ASN A 150 -12.53 15.98 13.14
N ASP A 151 -12.55 14.65 13.20
CA ASP A 151 -12.99 13.81 12.10
C ASP A 151 -14.51 13.91 11.94
N PRO A 152 -15.03 13.86 10.69
CA PRO A 152 -16.46 13.76 10.47
C PRO A 152 -17.03 12.42 10.99
N ASP A 153 -18.36 12.32 11.06
CA ASP A 153 -19.04 11.09 11.48
C ASP A 153 -18.88 9.92 10.46
N ASP A 154 -18.38 10.20 9.25
CA ASP A 154 -18.34 9.24 8.13
C ASP A 154 -17.12 8.27 8.13
N PRO A 155 -15.85 8.70 8.34
CA PRO A 155 -14.67 7.82 8.37
C PRO A 155 -14.78 6.56 9.23
N PRO A 156 -15.39 6.58 10.43
CA PRO A 156 -15.63 5.37 11.23
C PRO A 156 -16.46 4.30 10.49
N THR A 157 -17.26 4.70 9.50
CA THR A 157 -18.12 3.81 8.71
C THR A 157 -17.48 3.34 7.41
N TYR A 158 -16.31 3.88 7.01
CA TYR A 158 -15.74 3.57 5.69
C TYR A 158 -15.48 2.06 5.50
N ALA A 159 -15.02 1.36 6.54
CA ALA A 159 -14.79 -0.07 6.49
C ALA A 159 -16.08 -0.88 6.23
N ASP A 160 -17.24 -0.40 6.70
CA ASP A 160 -18.53 -1.07 6.46
C ASP A 160 -18.94 -1.04 4.97
N TYR A 161 -18.45 -0.05 4.22
CA TYR A 161 -18.71 0.05 2.79
C TYR A 161 -17.73 -0.77 1.94
N ASN A 162 -16.50 -0.96 2.40
CA ASN A 162 -15.43 -1.55 1.60
C ASN A 162 -15.22 -3.03 1.93
N GLU A 163 -15.69 -3.87 1.02
CA GLU A 163 -15.68 -5.32 1.08
C GLU A 163 -14.41 -5.98 0.50
N LEU A 164 -13.47 -5.19 -0.03
CA LEU A 164 -12.34 -5.73 -0.79
C LEU A 164 -11.21 -6.28 0.06
N ASP A 165 -11.33 -6.26 1.38
CA ASP A 165 -10.23 -6.62 2.28
C ASP A 165 -9.67 -8.03 2.01
N ALA A 166 -10.56 -9.00 1.76
CA ALA A 166 -10.19 -10.40 1.52
C ALA A 166 -9.39 -10.62 0.22
N VAL A 167 -9.50 -9.70 -0.73
CA VAL A 167 -8.90 -9.81 -2.07
C VAL A 167 -7.83 -8.74 -2.31
N THR A 168 -7.63 -7.86 -1.32
CA THR A 168 -6.70 -6.74 -1.42
C THR A 168 -5.31 -7.12 -0.95
N ARG A 169 -4.32 -6.72 -1.74
CA ARG A 169 -2.96 -7.26 -1.70
C ARG A 169 -1.94 -6.21 -2.12
N ALA A 170 -0.71 -6.25 -1.65
CA ALA A 170 0.27 -5.24 -2.08
C ALA A 170 0.63 -5.43 -3.55
N THR A 171 1.18 -4.37 -4.16
CA THR A 171 1.68 -4.46 -5.53
C THR A 171 2.77 -5.54 -5.60
N PRO A 172 2.63 -6.54 -6.49
CA PRO A 172 3.66 -7.55 -6.68
C PRO A 172 5.00 -6.93 -7.09
N SER A 173 6.09 -7.44 -6.52
CA SER A 173 7.44 -7.12 -6.97
C SER A 173 7.63 -7.47 -8.46
N PRO A 174 8.58 -6.82 -9.15
CA PRO A 174 8.90 -7.18 -10.52
C PRO A 174 9.29 -8.65 -10.67
N GLY A 175 8.64 -9.38 -11.57
CA GLY A 175 8.91 -10.82 -11.80
C GLY A 175 7.65 -11.69 -11.90
N PRO A 176 7.77 -13.02 -12.01
CA PRO A 176 6.63 -13.92 -12.13
C PRO A 176 5.78 -13.98 -10.85
N TYR A 177 4.56 -13.44 -10.90
CA TYR A 177 3.62 -13.47 -9.76
C TYR A 177 2.47 -14.46 -10.00
N MET A 178 2.00 -15.11 -8.93
CA MET A 178 0.87 -16.05 -8.96
C MET A 178 -0.04 -15.79 -7.77
N SER A 179 -1.34 -15.75 -8.05
CA SER A 179 -2.39 -15.79 -7.03
C SER A 179 -3.17 -17.09 -7.17
N ALA A 180 -3.36 -17.80 -6.06
CA ALA A 180 -4.30 -18.90 -5.98
C ALA A 180 -5.66 -18.34 -5.54
N TYR A 181 -6.73 -18.95 -6.04
CA TYR A 181 -8.09 -18.63 -5.65
C TYR A 181 -8.96 -19.87 -5.77
N ARG A 182 -9.85 -20.08 -4.82
CA ARG A 182 -10.72 -21.26 -4.77
C ARG A 182 -12.12 -20.92 -5.26
N LEU A 183 -12.57 -21.67 -6.27
CA LEU A 183 -13.93 -21.61 -6.76
C LEU A 183 -14.79 -22.70 -6.12
N THR A 184 -16.01 -22.35 -5.71
CA THR A 184 -16.97 -23.30 -5.12
C THR A 184 -17.99 -23.74 -6.16
N ARG A 185 -18.09 -25.05 -6.37
CA ARG A 185 -19.06 -25.63 -7.29
C ARG A 185 -20.48 -25.46 -6.75
N GLY A 186 -21.35 -24.81 -7.53
CA GLY A 186 -22.74 -24.51 -7.15
C GLY A 186 -23.01 -23.03 -6.94
N ASP A 187 -21.97 -22.24 -6.64
CA ASP A 187 -22.04 -20.78 -6.59
C ASP A 187 -21.89 -20.15 -7.99
N LEU A 188 -21.42 -20.96 -8.95
CA LEU A 188 -21.10 -20.58 -10.31
C LEU A 188 -22.05 -21.21 -11.31
N ALA A 189 -22.34 -20.49 -12.40
CA ALA A 189 -23.01 -21.08 -13.56
C ALA A 189 -22.11 -22.15 -14.21
N ASP A 190 -22.73 -23.23 -14.69
CA ASP A 190 -22.01 -24.25 -15.44
C ASP A 190 -21.51 -23.68 -16.78
N GLY A 191 -20.22 -23.84 -17.08
CA GLY A 191 -19.62 -23.44 -18.34
C GLY A 191 -18.23 -22.82 -18.19
N PRO A 192 -17.65 -22.35 -19.32
CA PRO A 192 -16.38 -21.65 -19.29
C PRO A 192 -16.51 -20.30 -18.58
N LEU A 193 -15.43 -19.91 -17.92
CA LEU A 193 -15.24 -18.62 -17.26
C LEU A 193 -14.20 -17.79 -18.02
N VAL A 194 -14.22 -16.49 -17.78
CA VAL A 194 -13.24 -15.54 -18.31
C VAL A 194 -12.50 -14.92 -17.15
N ALA A 195 -11.20 -15.17 -17.05
CA ALA A 195 -10.33 -14.45 -16.14
C ALA A 195 -9.82 -13.18 -16.83
N TRP A 196 -9.85 -12.07 -16.11
CA TRP A 196 -9.39 -10.77 -16.55
C TRP A 196 -8.28 -10.27 -15.63
N ILE A 197 -7.32 -9.55 -16.20
CA ILE A 197 -6.35 -8.77 -15.44
C ILE A 197 -6.25 -7.37 -16.05
N GLU A 198 -6.43 -6.35 -15.22
CA GLU A 198 -6.24 -4.94 -15.58
C GLU A 198 -5.03 -4.39 -14.84
N VAL A 199 -4.21 -3.60 -15.53
CA VAL A 199 -3.01 -2.96 -14.96
C VAL A 199 -2.91 -1.48 -15.33
N SER A 200 -2.58 -0.65 -14.34
CA SER A 200 -2.30 0.78 -14.54
C SER A 200 -1.00 1.20 -13.88
N LEU A 201 -0.31 2.16 -14.48
CA LEU A 201 0.96 2.72 -14.00
C LEU A 201 0.88 4.25 -14.04
N GLU A 202 1.12 4.91 -12.91
CA GLU A 202 1.24 6.38 -12.87
C GLU A 202 2.47 6.82 -13.69
N ARG A 203 2.38 7.99 -14.36
CA ARG A 203 3.45 8.61 -15.16
C ARG A 203 3.96 7.77 -16.34
N ASP A 204 3.18 6.80 -16.79
CA ASP A 204 3.53 5.99 -17.95
C ASP A 204 3.22 6.72 -19.27
N GLU A 205 3.96 7.78 -19.55
CA GLU A 205 3.73 8.67 -20.69
C GLU A 205 4.37 8.19 -21.98
N ASN A 206 3.82 8.63 -23.11
CA ASN A 206 4.42 8.48 -24.44
C ASN A 206 3.96 9.61 -25.38
N ALA A 207 4.35 9.57 -26.65
CA ALA A 207 4.03 10.65 -27.60
C ALA A 207 2.53 10.92 -27.84
N ASN A 208 1.62 9.99 -27.50
CA ASN A 208 0.16 10.16 -27.60
C ASN A 208 -0.48 10.51 -26.25
N TRP A 209 0.25 10.28 -25.15
CA TRP A 209 -0.19 10.44 -23.77
C TRP A 209 0.89 11.21 -23.01
N ASP A 210 1.16 12.43 -23.49
CA ASP A 210 2.17 13.36 -23.00
C ASP A 210 1.46 14.41 -22.16
N PHE A 211 1.65 14.37 -20.85
CA PHE A 211 0.92 15.20 -19.90
C PHE A 211 1.90 16.08 -19.16
N ASP A 212 1.58 17.37 -19.04
CA ASP A 212 2.42 18.28 -18.32
C ASP A 212 1.78 18.75 -17.01
N ARG A 213 2.66 19.02 -16.04
CA ARG A 213 2.27 19.50 -14.72
C ARG A 213 1.49 20.82 -14.76
N ALA A 214 1.72 21.70 -15.73
CA ALA A 214 1.17 23.06 -15.72
C ALA A 214 -0.22 23.16 -16.37
N ASN A 215 -0.52 22.30 -17.34
CA ASN A 215 -1.71 22.35 -18.17
C ASN A 215 -2.70 21.22 -17.85
N ASP A 216 -2.21 20.04 -17.48
CA ASP A 216 -3.06 18.86 -17.28
C ASP A 216 -3.35 18.57 -15.80
N HIS A 217 -2.56 19.16 -14.90
CA HIS A 217 -2.73 19.02 -13.46
C HIS A 217 -3.14 20.34 -12.81
N TRP A 218 -3.90 20.23 -11.72
CA TRP A 218 -4.10 21.34 -10.81
C TRP A 218 -2.88 21.51 -9.91
N VAL A 219 -2.13 22.59 -10.15
CA VAL A 219 -1.02 23.02 -9.29
C VAL A 219 -1.55 24.00 -8.25
N ASP A 220 -1.50 23.62 -6.98
CA ASP A 220 -1.92 24.47 -5.87
C ASP A 220 -1.11 25.78 -5.85
N PRO A 221 -1.74 26.96 -6.05
CA PRO A 221 -1.04 28.24 -6.03
C PRO A 221 -0.39 28.59 -4.68
N LYS A 222 -0.87 28.01 -3.58
CA LYS A 222 -0.31 28.18 -2.23
C LYS A 222 0.89 27.28 -1.99
N LEU A 223 0.96 26.15 -2.69
CA LEU A 223 1.98 25.10 -2.55
C LEU A 223 2.56 24.68 -3.91
N PRO A 224 3.00 25.64 -4.77
CA PRO A 224 3.32 25.35 -6.17
C PRO A 224 4.58 24.51 -6.36
N ALA A 225 5.41 24.36 -5.33
CA ALA A 225 6.62 23.56 -5.34
C ALA A 225 6.38 22.08 -4.99
N TYR A 226 5.18 21.71 -4.55
CA TYR A 226 4.87 20.36 -4.09
C TYR A 226 4.21 19.52 -5.19
N GLY A 227 4.44 18.22 -5.11
CA GLY A 227 3.87 17.20 -5.98
C GLY A 227 4.47 17.11 -7.38
N ARG A 228 4.22 15.96 -8.00
CA ARG A 228 4.66 15.56 -9.34
C ARG A 228 3.46 15.16 -10.21
N GLU A 229 3.62 15.20 -11.53
CA GLU A 229 2.60 14.65 -12.44
C GLU A 229 2.37 13.15 -12.17
N PHE A 230 1.19 12.65 -12.55
CA PHE A 230 0.84 11.23 -12.39
C PHE A 230 0.08 10.64 -13.58
N LEU A 231 -0.48 11.49 -14.44
CA LEU A 231 -1.18 11.05 -15.64
C LEU A 231 -0.22 10.30 -16.58
N GLY A 232 -0.78 9.42 -17.39
CA GLY A 232 -0.04 8.59 -18.32
C GLY A 232 -1.00 7.80 -19.20
N GLN A 233 -0.48 6.81 -19.89
CA GLN A 233 -1.26 5.88 -20.71
C GLN A 233 -2.38 5.21 -19.91
N PRO A 234 -3.54 4.94 -20.55
CA PRO A 234 -4.69 4.30 -19.91
C PRO A 234 -4.36 2.93 -19.30
N ALA A 235 -5.24 2.44 -18.44
CA ALA A 235 -5.16 1.08 -17.93
C ALA A 235 -5.28 0.05 -19.06
N ILE A 236 -4.47 -1.01 -19.00
CA ILE A 236 -4.41 -2.08 -20.01
C ILE A 236 -5.05 -3.32 -19.45
N VAL A 237 -5.83 -4.03 -20.28
CA VAL A 237 -6.51 -5.26 -19.86
C VAL A 237 -6.11 -6.45 -20.73
N TYR A 238 -5.95 -7.62 -20.10
CA TYR A 238 -5.73 -8.92 -20.72
C TYR A 238 -6.83 -9.87 -20.25
N ARG A 239 -7.09 -10.91 -21.03
CA ARG A 239 -8.09 -11.92 -20.67
C ARG A 239 -7.69 -13.33 -21.09
N VAL A 240 -8.20 -14.32 -20.37
CA VAL A 240 -8.06 -15.74 -20.66
C VAL A 240 -9.40 -16.43 -20.42
N GLU A 241 -9.85 -17.23 -21.38
CA GLU A 241 -11.02 -18.11 -21.21
C GLU A 241 -10.55 -19.49 -20.73
N PHE A 242 -11.23 -20.06 -19.73
CA PHE A 242 -10.89 -21.38 -19.18
C PHE A 242 -12.15 -22.12 -18.71
N ASP A 243 -12.11 -23.46 -18.70
CA ASP A 243 -13.16 -24.29 -18.10
C ASP A 243 -12.70 -24.77 -16.72
N PRO A 244 -13.34 -24.34 -15.61
CA PRO A 244 -12.96 -24.76 -14.26
C PRO A 244 -13.16 -26.26 -14.01
N ALA A 245 -13.86 -26.98 -14.89
CA ALA A 245 -13.99 -28.44 -14.83
C ALA A 245 -12.81 -29.18 -15.48
N GLN A 246 -12.01 -28.52 -16.32
CA GLN A 246 -10.87 -29.11 -17.00
C GLN A 246 -9.57 -28.76 -16.28
N VAL A 247 -8.71 -29.75 -16.10
CA VAL A 247 -7.34 -29.51 -15.64
C VAL A 247 -6.52 -28.98 -16.80
N GLY A 248 -5.81 -27.86 -16.61
CA GLY A 248 -4.96 -27.32 -17.66
C GLY A 248 -4.55 -25.87 -17.46
N TYR A 249 -3.56 -25.45 -18.23
CA TYR A 249 -3.10 -24.07 -18.30
C TYR A 249 -3.63 -23.40 -19.57
N THR A 250 -3.93 -22.11 -19.50
CA THR A 250 -4.21 -21.28 -20.68
C THR A 250 -3.63 -19.90 -20.44
N ALA A 251 -2.98 -19.33 -21.45
CA ALA A 251 -2.36 -18.01 -21.37
C ALA A 251 -2.63 -17.13 -22.60
N THR A 252 -2.37 -15.83 -22.46
CA THR A 252 -2.37 -14.86 -23.56
C THR A 252 -1.07 -14.07 -23.59
N THR A 253 -0.58 -13.76 -24.79
CA THR A 253 0.55 -12.84 -25.03
C THR A 253 0.10 -11.42 -25.36
N ASP A 254 -1.12 -11.29 -25.87
CA ASP A 254 -1.67 -10.03 -26.37
C ASP A 254 -2.60 -9.40 -25.34
N TYR A 255 -2.52 -8.08 -25.23
CA TYR A 255 -3.50 -7.32 -24.47
C TYR A 255 -4.81 -7.28 -25.26
N PHE A 256 -5.92 -7.36 -24.53
CA PHE A 256 -7.26 -7.37 -25.11
C PHE A 256 -7.71 -5.97 -25.51
N GLY A 257 -7.28 -4.94 -24.75
CA GLY A 257 -7.62 -3.55 -25.01
C GLY A 257 -7.16 -2.64 -23.87
N TYR A 258 -7.67 -1.40 -23.88
CA TYR A 258 -7.37 -0.40 -22.86
C TYR A 258 -8.63 0.39 -22.47
N GLY A 259 -8.66 0.91 -21.25
CA GLY A 259 -9.80 1.68 -20.72
C GLY A 259 -9.80 3.14 -21.12
N ASP A 260 -10.81 3.89 -20.69
CA ASP A 260 -10.79 5.35 -20.79
C ASP A 260 -9.65 5.94 -19.94
N TRP A 261 -8.88 6.86 -20.52
CA TRP A 261 -7.72 7.45 -19.84
C TRP A 261 -8.07 8.15 -18.52
N ASN A 262 -9.28 8.71 -18.42
CA ASN A 262 -9.79 9.41 -17.24
C ASN A 262 -10.71 8.52 -16.37
N GLY A 263 -10.92 7.26 -16.75
CA GLY A 263 -11.81 6.33 -16.06
C GLY A 263 -13.31 6.64 -16.13
N ALA A 264 -13.73 7.47 -17.08
CA ALA A 264 -15.14 7.89 -17.19
C ALA A 264 -16.12 6.72 -17.40
N SER A 265 -15.68 5.64 -18.03
CA SER A 265 -16.48 4.42 -18.26
C SER A 265 -15.66 3.14 -18.06
N GLY A 266 -16.36 2.00 -18.10
CA GLY A 266 -15.76 0.66 -18.15
C GLY A 266 -15.63 0.11 -19.58
N ASP A 267 -15.72 0.98 -20.59
CA ASP A 267 -15.57 0.58 -21.98
C ASP A 267 -14.13 0.14 -22.27
N ILE A 268 -14.00 -0.85 -23.16
CA ILE A 268 -12.71 -1.38 -23.60
C ILE A 268 -12.49 -0.96 -25.04
N HIS A 269 -11.48 -0.12 -25.25
CA HIS A 269 -11.03 0.27 -26.58
C HIS A 269 -10.14 -0.81 -27.17
N SER A 270 -10.31 -1.06 -28.47
CA SER A 270 -9.50 -2.02 -29.21
C SER A 270 -8.02 -1.60 -29.23
N PRO A 271 -7.08 -2.56 -29.21
CA PRO A 271 -5.65 -2.31 -29.41
C PRO A 271 -5.36 -1.39 -30.59
N ASP A 272 -4.53 -0.36 -30.36
CA ASP A 272 -4.14 0.60 -31.38
C ASP A 272 -2.68 1.05 -31.24
N GLY A 273 -2.24 1.96 -32.12
CA GLY A 273 -0.87 2.46 -32.14
C GLY A 273 -0.54 3.52 -31.07
N THR A 274 -1.47 3.85 -30.18
CA THR A 274 -1.27 4.85 -29.13
C THR A 274 -0.65 4.26 -27.87
N ILE A 275 -0.75 2.94 -27.70
CA ILE A 275 -0.26 2.21 -26.53
C ILE A 275 1.16 1.68 -26.79
N SER A 276 2.06 1.99 -25.87
CA SER A 276 3.43 1.46 -25.84
C SER A 276 3.43 -0.06 -25.69
N MET A 277 4.42 -0.72 -26.29
CA MET A 277 4.54 -2.19 -26.27
C MET A 277 5.95 -2.67 -25.89
N ALA A 278 6.76 -1.80 -25.30
CA ALA A 278 8.12 -2.13 -24.88
C ALA A 278 8.58 -1.26 -23.71
N GLY A 279 9.64 -1.69 -23.02
CA GLY A 279 10.30 -0.92 -21.98
C GLY A 279 9.50 -0.85 -20.68
N GLY A 280 8.60 -1.81 -20.44
CA GLY A 280 7.74 -1.80 -19.26
C GLY A 280 6.55 -0.84 -19.33
N SER A 281 6.30 -0.25 -20.51
CA SER A 281 5.28 0.77 -20.74
C SER A 281 4.07 0.22 -21.52
N GLY A 282 2.88 0.75 -21.26
CA GLY A 282 1.63 0.35 -21.91
C GLY A 282 1.36 -1.15 -21.78
N ALA A 283 1.23 -1.86 -22.90
CA ALA A 283 1.02 -3.30 -22.93
C ALA A 283 2.25 -4.13 -22.50
N ASP A 284 3.39 -3.50 -22.25
CA ASP A 284 4.58 -4.16 -21.72
C ASP A 284 4.70 -4.08 -20.19
N ARG A 285 3.73 -3.46 -19.52
CA ARG A 285 3.61 -3.44 -18.05
C ARG A 285 3.53 -4.86 -17.47
N LEU A 286 2.85 -5.78 -18.15
CA LEU A 286 2.94 -7.21 -17.86
C LEU A 286 3.92 -7.85 -18.83
N GLN A 287 5.13 -8.18 -18.38
CA GLN A 287 6.18 -8.77 -19.21
C GLN A 287 5.87 -10.24 -19.57
N LEU A 288 6.38 -10.69 -20.71
CA LEU A 288 6.29 -12.10 -21.13
C LEU A 288 7.10 -12.99 -20.19
N PHE A 289 6.55 -14.15 -19.86
CA PHE A 289 7.23 -15.21 -19.13
C PHE A 289 6.83 -16.59 -19.69
N ASP A 290 7.68 -17.58 -19.48
CA ASP A 290 7.42 -18.97 -19.86
C ASP A 290 6.93 -19.76 -18.64
N LYS A 291 5.79 -20.46 -18.78
CA LYS A 291 5.28 -21.37 -17.76
C LYS A 291 4.45 -22.48 -18.39
N PHE A 292 4.59 -23.71 -17.89
CA PHE A 292 3.94 -24.91 -18.46
C PHE A 292 4.18 -25.10 -19.96
N ALA A 293 5.38 -24.75 -20.45
CA ALA A 293 5.75 -24.75 -21.87
C ALA A 293 4.92 -23.81 -22.77
N GLU A 294 4.23 -22.83 -22.18
CA GLU A 294 3.55 -21.74 -22.88
C GLU A 294 4.17 -20.40 -22.49
N THR A 295 4.28 -19.49 -23.46
CA THR A 295 4.71 -18.11 -23.23
C THR A 295 3.48 -17.22 -23.10
N GLY A 296 3.41 -16.40 -22.05
CA GLY A 296 2.29 -15.48 -21.84
C GLY A 296 2.65 -14.28 -20.97
N ARG A 297 1.77 -13.27 -20.95
CA ARG A 297 1.80 -12.13 -20.01
C ARG A 297 0.84 -12.36 -18.84
N PHE A 298 -0.23 -13.11 -19.10
CA PHE A 298 -1.24 -13.52 -18.13
C PHE A 298 -1.72 -14.93 -18.48
N GLY A 299 -1.94 -15.76 -17.47
CA GLY A 299 -2.41 -17.12 -17.65
C GLY A 299 -3.10 -17.68 -16.41
N VAL A 300 -3.96 -18.66 -16.62
CA VAL A 300 -4.72 -19.34 -15.58
C VAL A 300 -4.44 -20.83 -15.65
N TYR A 301 -4.10 -21.42 -14.50
CA TYR A 301 -4.06 -22.85 -14.33
C TYR A 301 -5.32 -23.29 -13.57
N SER A 302 -6.10 -24.19 -14.17
CA SER A 302 -7.25 -24.82 -13.55
C SER A 302 -6.89 -26.21 -13.04
N HIS A 303 -7.25 -26.47 -11.79
CA HIS A 303 -7.07 -27.76 -11.13
C HIS A 303 -8.28 -28.71 -11.30
N GLY A 304 -9.37 -28.24 -11.91
CA GLY A 304 -10.60 -29.02 -12.02
C GLY A 304 -11.41 -29.04 -10.71
N TRP A 305 -12.59 -29.66 -10.75
CA TRP A 305 -13.43 -29.84 -9.56
C TRP A 305 -12.97 -31.00 -8.68
N ALA A 306 -13.06 -30.82 -7.36
CA ALA A 306 -12.76 -31.90 -6.41
C ALA A 306 -13.74 -33.06 -6.58
N THR A 307 -13.22 -34.29 -6.65
CA THR A 307 -14.05 -35.50 -6.63
C THR A 307 -14.06 -36.13 -5.24
N PRO A 308 -15.24 -36.39 -4.63
CA PRO A 308 -15.32 -37.06 -3.34
C PRO A 308 -14.58 -38.42 -3.35
N GLY A 309 -13.60 -38.58 -2.47
CA GLY A 309 -12.81 -39.81 -2.33
C GLY A 309 -11.67 -39.99 -3.33
N GLY A 310 -11.33 -38.96 -4.12
CA GLY A 310 -10.07 -38.94 -4.87
C GLY A 310 -8.89 -38.71 -3.92
N THR A 311 -7.78 -39.38 -4.15
CA THR A 311 -6.50 -39.04 -3.52
C THR A 311 -5.86 -37.90 -4.29
N THR A 312 -5.18 -36.98 -3.58
CA THR A 312 -4.36 -35.90 -4.14
C THR A 312 -3.09 -36.49 -4.75
N ASP A 313 -3.24 -37.39 -5.71
CA ASP A 313 -2.11 -37.98 -6.42
C ASP A 313 -1.69 -36.97 -7.48
N GLY A 314 -0.95 -35.96 -7.03
CA GLY A 314 -0.19 -35.06 -7.88
C GLY A 314 0.91 -35.82 -8.62
N GLU A 315 0.55 -36.66 -9.57
CA GLU A 315 1.46 -37.01 -10.66
C GLU A 315 1.13 -36.11 -11.85
N SER A 316 1.97 -35.10 -12.04
CA SER A 316 2.30 -34.59 -13.36
C SER A 316 3.02 -35.69 -14.15
N GLY A 317 2.29 -36.76 -14.47
CA GLY A 317 2.76 -37.90 -15.24
C GLY A 317 2.32 -37.74 -16.68
N THR A 318 3.27 -37.55 -17.59
CA THR A 318 3.08 -37.86 -19.01
C THR A 318 2.76 -39.35 -19.14
N ASP A 319 1.49 -39.73 -19.13
CA ASP A 319 0.94 -40.84 -19.91
C ASP A 319 -0.57 -40.93 -19.78
N GLY A 320 -1.25 -41.09 -20.92
CA GLY A 320 -2.70 -41.10 -21.01
C GLY A 320 -3.35 -42.24 -20.24
N GLY A 321 -4.24 -41.90 -19.30
CA GLY A 321 -5.15 -42.86 -18.68
C GLY A 321 -5.81 -42.34 -17.42
N THR A 322 -7.10 -41.93 -17.54
CA THR A 322 -8.06 -41.68 -16.45
C THR A 322 -7.62 -40.72 -15.34
N THR A 323 -7.94 -39.44 -15.52
CA THR A 323 -7.80 -38.35 -14.55
C THR A 323 -8.63 -38.60 -13.28
N THR A 324 -7.97 -39.01 -12.20
CA THR A 324 -8.47 -38.88 -10.84
C THR A 324 -8.54 -37.38 -10.50
N GLY A 325 -9.67 -36.92 -9.96
CA GLY A 325 -10.04 -35.50 -9.93
C GLY A 325 -9.16 -34.65 -9.01
N GLY A 326 -8.42 -33.72 -9.63
CA GLY A 326 -7.41 -32.87 -9.01
C GLY A 326 -7.93 -31.58 -8.37
N GLY A 327 -9.15 -31.55 -7.85
CA GLY A 327 -9.63 -30.34 -7.18
C GLY A 327 -9.14 -30.18 -5.75
N CYS A 328 -9.15 -28.93 -5.28
CA CYS A 328 -8.70 -28.58 -3.94
C CYS A 328 -9.64 -29.05 -2.83
N MET A 329 -9.06 -29.67 -1.80
CA MET A 329 -9.77 -30.09 -0.59
C MET A 329 -9.50 -29.11 0.55
N ASP A 330 -10.51 -28.91 1.40
CA ASP A 330 -10.32 -28.26 2.71
C ASP A 330 -9.48 -29.18 3.60
N ILE A 331 -8.28 -28.74 3.91
CA ILE A 331 -7.41 -29.41 4.87
C ILE A 331 -7.00 -28.43 5.97
N GLU A 332 -6.87 -28.94 7.19
CA GLU A 332 -6.36 -28.16 8.31
C GLU A 332 -4.83 -28.16 8.27
N LEU A 333 -4.24 -27.00 8.02
CA LEU A 333 -2.80 -26.83 7.97
C LEU A 333 -2.21 -26.54 9.36
N PRO A 334 -1.16 -27.26 9.79
CA PRO A 334 -0.50 -26.98 11.08
C PRO A 334 0.17 -25.60 11.07
N PRO A 335 0.16 -24.85 12.18
CA PRO A 335 0.86 -23.56 12.26
C PRO A 335 2.39 -23.72 12.21
N VAL A 336 3.13 -22.63 11.95
CA VAL A 336 4.60 -22.66 11.95
C VAL A 336 5.16 -22.93 13.36
N GLU A 337 6.30 -23.62 13.43
CA GLU A 337 6.94 -24.02 14.68
C GLU A 337 8.07 -23.05 15.07
N ASP A 338 8.37 -22.96 16.37
CA ASP A 338 9.53 -22.24 16.91
C ASP A 338 9.71 -20.78 16.42
N LEU A 339 8.61 -20.03 16.27
CA LEU A 339 8.67 -18.61 15.89
C LEU A 339 9.44 -17.78 16.92
N VAL A 340 10.44 -17.02 16.43
CA VAL A 340 11.20 -16.03 17.18
C VAL A 340 11.32 -14.76 16.35
N LEU A 341 11.03 -13.62 16.97
CA LEU A 341 11.20 -12.31 16.34
C LEU A 341 12.48 -11.59 16.80
N GLU A 342 13.25 -11.09 15.84
CA GLU A 342 14.45 -10.28 16.08
C GLU A 342 14.28 -8.88 15.47
N ALA A 343 14.21 -7.85 16.31
CA ALA A 343 14.17 -6.47 15.85
C ALA A 343 15.59 -5.97 15.48
N THR A 344 15.88 -5.88 14.18
CA THR A 344 17.21 -5.55 13.65
C THR A 344 17.36 -4.07 13.31
N ALA A 345 16.27 -3.39 12.92
CA ALA A 345 16.23 -1.97 12.64
C ALA A 345 14.93 -1.36 13.15
N PHE A 346 14.87 -0.03 13.20
CA PHE A 346 13.69 0.68 13.69
C PHE A 346 12.42 0.39 12.87
N ASP A 347 12.58 -0.02 11.61
CA ASP A 347 11.51 -0.33 10.67
C ASP A 347 11.52 -1.79 10.19
N GLN A 348 12.30 -2.66 10.85
CA GLN A 348 12.48 -4.04 10.44
C GLN A 348 12.53 -5.00 11.63
N VAL A 349 11.79 -6.09 11.49
CA VAL A 349 11.86 -7.28 12.34
C VAL A 349 12.10 -8.51 11.45
N PHE A 350 13.04 -9.37 11.82
CA PHE A 350 13.17 -10.68 11.22
C PHE A 350 12.32 -11.69 11.99
N ALA A 351 11.53 -12.48 11.27
CA ALA A 351 10.84 -13.64 11.81
C ALA A 351 11.58 -14.90 11.43
N HIS A 352 12.04 -15.65 12.44
CA HIS A 352 12.67 -16.95 12.30
C HIS A 352 11.70 -18.03 12.76
N PHE A 353 11.45 -19.05 11.96
CA PHE A 353 10.53 -20.14 12.29
C PHE A 353 10.88 -21.41 11.52
N THR A 354 10.29 -22.53 11.92
CA THR A 354 10.43 -23.82 11.22
C THR A 354 9.11 -24.22 10.59
N MET A 355 9.16 -24.66 9.34
CA MET A 355 7.99 -25.18 8.65
C MET A 355 7.61 -26.55 9.21
N PRO A 356 6.32 -26.77 9.56
CA PRO A 356 5.88 -28.03 10.15
C PRO A 356 5.93 -29.17 9.13
N ALA A 357 5.76 -30.40 9.60
CA ALA A 357 5.49 -31.52 8.70
C ALA A 357 4.15 -31.31 7.98
N LEU A 358 4.16 -31.34 6.65
CA LEU A 358 2.97 -31.10 5.83
C LEU A 358 2.31 -32.41 5.38
N PRO A 359 0.96 -32.42 5.22
CA PRO A 359 0.26 -33.53 4.58
C PRO A 359 0.75 -33.79 3.14
N GLU A 360 0.55 -35.01 2.64
CA GLU A 360 0.95 -35.39 1.28
C GLU A 360 0.19 -34.56 0.22
N GLY A 361 0.94 -34.01 -0.75
CA GLY A 361 0.39 -33.19 -1.84
C GLY A 361 0.21 -31.69 -1.51
N VAL A 362 0.57 -31.27 -0.30
CA VAL A 362 0.58 -29.85 0.11
C VAL A 362 1.88 -29.20 -0.31
N GLU A 363 1.79 -28.15 -1.11
CA GLU A 363 2.91 -27.29 -1.45
C GLU A 363 2.65 -25.89 -0.90
N VAL A 364 3.62 -25.33 -0.18
CA VAL A 364 3.51 -23.97 0.34
C VAL A 364 3.69 -23.00 -0.81
N THR A 365 2.71 -22.12 -1.01
CA THR A 365 2.74 -21.15 -2.10
C THR A 365 2.94 -19.73 -1.61
N ARG A 366 2.62 -19.43 -0.35
CA ARG A 366 2.75 -18.09 0.23
C ARG A 366 2.98 -18.12 1.73
N LEU A 367 3.72 -17.13 2.22
CA LEU A 367 3.83 -16.78 3.63
C LEU A 367 3.06 -15.49 3.89
N HIS A 368 2.46 -15.38 5.06
CA HIS A 368 1.81 -14.16 5.53
C HIS A 368 2.37 -13.78 6.89
N ALA A 369 2.50 -12.47 7.10
CA ALA A 369 2.73 -11.91 8.43
C ALA A 369 1.61 -10.93 8.72
N TYR A 370 1.14 -10.93 9.96
CA TYR A 370 0.13 -10.03 10.49
C TYR A 370 0.66 -9.26 11.67
N THR A 371 0.39 -7.96 11.76
CA THR A 371 0.85 -7.13 12.88
C THR A 371 -0.32 -6.71 13.75
N LYS A 372 -0.06 -6.60 15.05
CA LYS A 372 -0.94 -5.98 16.04
C LYS A 372 -0.10 -5.03 16.89
N THR A 373 -0.67 -3.88 17.20
CA THR A 373 -0.07 -2.82 17.99
C THR A 373 -0.80 -2.67 19.33
N PRO A 374 -0.22 -1.99 20.34
CA PRO A 374 -0.91 -1.68 21.59
C PRO A 374 -2.22 -0.89 21.42
N GLU A 375 -2.35 -0.17 20.32
CA GLU A 375 -3.47 0.71 19.96
C GLU A 375 -4.54 -0.03 19.14
N THR A 376 -4.28 -1.26 18.71
CA THR A 376 -5.23 -2.07 17.94
C THR A 376 -5.69 -3.27 18.77
N ASP A 377 -6.98 -3.57 18.73
CA ASP A 377 -7.55 -4.68 19.50
C ASP A 377 -7.41 -6.03 18.76
N ASP A 378 -7.15 -6.01 17.46
CA ASP A 378 -7.04 -7.16 16.57
C ASP A 378 -5.76 -7.15 15.72
N PHE A 379 -5.43 -8.32 15.16
CA PHE A 379 -4.43 -8.39 14.11
C PHE A 379 -4.94 -7.58 12.92
N GLN A 380 -4.11 -6.66 12.44
CA GLN A 380 -4.42 -5.80 11.31
C GLN A 380 -4.33 -6.62 10.01
N VAL A 381 -5.17 -7.65 9.86
CA VAL A 381 -5.22 -8.59 8.73
C VAL A 381 -5.30 -7.83 7.41
N SER A 382 -6.14 -6.80 7.43
CA SER A 382 -6.31 -5.83 6.35
C SER A 382 -4.99 -5.14 5.98
N GLN A 383 -4.11 -4.85 6.95
CA GLN A 383 -2.82 -4.17 6.72
C GLN A 383 -1.70 -5.11 6.28
N SER A 384 -1.87 -6.45 6.31
CA SER A 384 -0.69 -7.30 6.38
C SER A 384 -0.82 -8.67 5.69
N ALA A 385 0.00 -8.81 4.64
CA ALA A 385 0.57 -10.04 4.08
C ALA A 385 1.65 -9.64 3.06
N GLU A 386 1.41 -8.57 2.28
CA GLU A 386 2.40 -8.06 1.31
C GLU A 386 2.85 -6.62 1.60
N ALA A 387 2.14 -5.85 2.44
CA ALA A 387 2.58 -4.50 2.84
C ALA A 387 3.85 -4.51 3.70
N LEU A 388 4.20 -5.65 4.30
CA LEU A 388 5.40 -5.83 5.11
C LEU A 388 6.61 -6.32 4.30
N GLY A 389 6.47 -6.44 2.97
CA GLY A 389 7.55 -6.90 2.10
C GLY A 389 7.93 -8.38 2.32
N ILE A 390 6.95 -9.23 2.61
CA ILE A 390 7.17 -10.67 2.78
C ILE A 390 7.64 -11.27 1.45
N PRO A 391 8.76 -12.00 1.43
CA PRO A 391 9.29 -12.58 0.20
C PRO A 391 8.36 -13.64 -0.37
N ALA A 392 8.40 -13.82 -1.69
CA ALA A 392 7.71 -14.93 -2.35
C ALA A 392 8.33 -16.27 -1.92
N VAL A 393 7.53 -17.35 -1.91
CA VAL A 393 8.04 -18.70 -1.68
C VAL A 393 8.62 -19.24 -2.98
N CYS A 394 9.84 -19.81 -2.90
CA CYS A 394 10.51 -20.38 -4.06
C CYS A 394 9.72 -21.55 -4.63
N ARG A 395 9.52 -21.55 -5.95
CA ARG A 395 8.77 -22.61 -6.65
C ARG A 395 9.67 -23.67 -7.26
N ASP A 396 10.89 -23.29 -7.63
CA ASP A 396 11.92 -24.18 -8.11
C ASP A 396 13.30 -23.69 -7.66
N GLY A 397 14.30 -24.56 -7.72
CA GLY A 397 15.64 -24.26 -7.21
C GLY A 397 16.44 -23.22 -8.02
N ASN A 398 15.84 -22.59 -9.04
CA ASN A 398 16.49 -21.56 -9.86
C ASN A 398 15.86 -20.17 -9.70
N GLU A 399 14.84 -20.02 -8.86
CA GLU A 399 14.23 -18.73 -8.55
C GLU A 399 15.18 -17.92 -7.64
N PHE A 400 15.31 -16.62 -7.94
CA PHE A 400 16.09 -15.67 -7.15
C PHE A 400 15.12 -14.70 -6.49
N ASP A 401 15.47 -14.19 -5.30
CA ASP A 401 14.63 -13.25 -4.53
C ASP A 401 13.32 -13.88 -3.98
N CYS A 402 13.42 -15.13 -3.53
CA CYS A 402 12.38 -15.90 -2.88
C CYS A 402 12.95 -16.61 -1.64
N VAL A 403 12.07 -17.19 -0.82
CA VAL A 403 12.43 -17.99 0.36
C VAL A 403 11.98 -19.44 0.18
N ASP A 404 12.88 -20.37 0.46
CA ASP A 404 12.54 -21.79 0.57
C ASP A 404 11.76 -22.00 1.87
N ALA A 405 10.52 -22.49 1.76
CA ALA A 405 9.61 -22.67 2.90
C ALA A 405 8.84 -23.99 2.78
N GLN A 406 9.54 -25.07 2.44
CA GLN A 406 8.96 -26.41 2.36
C GLN A 406 9.00 -27.11 3.72
N ALA A 407 8.32 -28.24 3.84
CA ALA A 407 8.19 -28.97 5.11
C ALA A 407 9.55 -29.26 5.76
N GLY A 408 9.72 -28.79 7.00
CA GLY A 408 10.95 -28.95 7.79
C GLY A 408 12.04 -27.90 7.57
N ASP A 409 11.85 -26.96 6.64
CA ASP A 409 12.82 -25.89 6.41
C ASP A 409 12.85 -24.89 7.58
N GLU A 410 14.05 -24.41 7.91
CA GLU A 410 14.25 -23.25 8.78
C GLU A 410 14.17 -21.98 7.92
N VAL A 411 13.17 -21.16 8.20
CA VAL A 411 12.79 -20.00 7.39
C VAL A 411 13.10 -18.72 8.15
N ALA A 412 13.67 -17.74 7.44
CA ALA A 412 13.87 -16.39 7.95
C ALA A 412 13.31 -15.39 6.95
N ILE A 413 12.34 -14.59 7.37
CA ILE A 413 11.74 -13.53 6.55
C ILE A 413 11.91 -12.16 7.20
N ALA A 414 12.18 -11.15 6.38
CA ALA A 414 12.20 -9.76 6.83
C ALA A 414 10.78 -9.18 6.77
N ILE A 415 10.36 -8.59 7.88
CA ILE A 415 9.12 -7.85 8.03
C ILE A 415 9.49 -6.38 8.11
N ASN A 416 9.27 -5.68 7.01
CA ASN A 416 9.68 -4.29 6.81
C ASN A 416 8.49 -3.35 7.00
N GLN A 417 8.71 -2.04 6.81
CA GLN A 417 7.68 -0.99 6.90
C GLN A 417 7.09 -0.84 8.30
N LEU A 418 7.84 -1.18 9.34
CA LEU A 418 7.44 -0.96 10.72
C LEU A 418 7.81 0.45 11.17
N PHE A 419 7.12 0.97 12.18
CA PHE A 419 7.53 2.19 12.89
C PHE A 419 8.54 1.87 14.01
N GLY A 420 9.47 2.80 14.22
CA GLY A 420 10.49 2.74 15.27
C GLY A 420 9.97 3.06 16.66
N ASN A 421 10.66 2.53 17.68
CA ASN A 421 10.30 2.65 19.09
C ASN A 421 8.88 2.15 19.38
N TYR A 422 8.55 0.99 18.81
CA TYR A 422 7.19 0.49 18.81
C TYR A 422 7.15 -1.01 19.09
N THR A 423 6.22 -1.46 19.92
CA THR A 423 6.01 -2.88 20.21
C THR A 423 4.96 -3.44 19.25
N TYR A 424 5.29 -4.51 18.56
CA TYR A 424 4.39 -5.27 17.69
C TYR A 424 4.22 -6.66 18.23
N THR A 425 2.99 -7.14 18.25
CA THR A 425 2.71 -8.58 18.18
C THR A 425 2.64 -8.95 16.72
N ILE A 426 3.43 -9.94 16.29
CA ILE A 426 3.47 -10.38 14.89
C ILE A 426 3.03 -11.84 14.82
N GLY A 427 2.05 -12.12 13.97
CA GLY A 427 1.57 -13.46 13.66
C GLY A 427 2.04 -13.94 12.29
N ILE A 428 2.58 -15.16 12.18
CA ILE A 428 2.99 -15.77 10.92
C ILE A 428 2.00 -16.88 10.54
N THR A 429 1.56 -16.90 9.27
CA THR A 429 0.81 -18.01 8.66
C THR A 429 1.36 -18.34 7.28
N TYR A 430 0.88 -19.42 6.67
CA TYR A 430 1.16 -19.75 5.28
C TYR A 430 -0.09 -20.26 4.56
N GLU A 431 -0.02 -20.23 3.22
CA GLU A 431 -1.06 -20.69 2.29
C GLU A 431 -0.49 -21.83 1.43
N ASP A 432 -1.30 -22.86 1.20
CA ASP A 432 -0.95 -23.95 0.29
C ASP A 432 -1.36 -23.68 -1.17
N ASN A 433 -1.09 -24.63 -2.05
CA ASN A 433 -1.50 -24.65 -3.45
C ASN A 433 -3.03 -24.67 -3.66
N CYS A 434 -3.81 -24.86 -2.60
CA CYS A 434 -5.25 -24.92 -2.61
C CYS A 434 -5.95 -23.77 -1.87
N ALA A 435 -5.19 -22.73 -1.53
CA ALA A 435 -5.65 -21.58 -0.76
C ALA A 435 -6.18 -21.95 0.65
N ASN A 436 -5.75 -23.09 1.21
CA ASN A 436 -5.93 -23.36 2.63
C ASN A 436 -4.91 -22.54 3.41
N HIS A 437 -5.31 -22.05 4.59
CA HIS A 437 -4.44 -21.24 5.45
C HIS A 437 -4.13 -21.97 6.76
N SER A 438 -2.90 -21.83 7.24
CA SER A 438 -2.53 -22.26 8.58
C SER A 438 -3.12 -21.33 9.65
N GLY A 439 -3.24 -21.85 10.88
CA GLY A 439 -3.41 -20.98 12.04
C GLY A 439 -2.18 -20.08 12.27
N PRO A 440 -2.33 -18.92 12.95
CA PRO A 440 -1.22 -18.03 13.24
C PRO A 440 -0.39 -18.50 14.43
N THR A 441 0.94 -18.45 14.28
CA THR A 441 1.88 -18.47 15.41
C THR A 441 2.31 -17.04 15.69
N VAL A 442 2.28 -16.61 16.95
CA VAL A 442 2.47 -15.20 17.32
C VAL A 442 3.63 -15.04 18.30
N ASP A 443 4.35 -13.93 18.18
CA ASP A 443 5.39 -13.50 19.11
C ASP A 443 5.47 -11.96 19.14
N ASP A 444 6.17 -11.38 20.11
CA ASP A 444 6.29 -9.93 20.30
C ASP A 444 7.71 -9.41 20.01
N ALA A 445 7.80 -8.30 19.30
CA ALA A 445 9.05 -7.58 19.05
C ALA A 445 8.90 -6.08 19.30
N THR A 446 9.95 -5.45 19.85
CA THR A 446 10.00 -3.99 19.98
C THR A 446 11.08 -3.42 19.08
N THR A 447 10.68 -2.61 18.12
CA THR A 447 11.61 -1.97 17.18
C THR A 447 12.49 -0.94 17.90
N PRO A 448 13.79 -0.86 17.57
CA PRO A 448 14.67 0.20 18.03
C PRO A 448 14.13 1.60 17.73
N VAL A 449 14.65 2.59 18.44
CA VAL A 449 14.32 4.00 18.18
C VAL A 449 14.78 4.40 16.79
N GLN A 450 13.89 5.05 16.03
CA GLN A 450 14.20 5.57 14.70
C GLN A 450 15.39 6.55 14.77
N PRO A 451 16.50 6.28 14.04
CA PRO A 451 17.57 7.25 13.90
C PRO A 451 17.04 8.44 13.10
N PHE A 452 17.10 9.63 13.68
CA PHE A 452 16.61 10.85 13.04
C PHE A 452 17.32 11.07 11.70
N GLN A 453 16.59 10.98 10.59
CA GLN A 453 16.95 11.79 9.44
C GLN A 453 16.64 13.25 9.79
N THR A 454 17.54 14.15 9.46
CA THR A 454 17.44 15.60 9.70
C THR A 454 16.24 16.18 8.95
N ILE A 455 15.05 16.04 9.51
CA ILE A 455 13.84 16.70 9.02
C ILE A 455 13.84 18.13 9.57
N ASP A 456 13.83 19.08 8.65
CA ASP A 456 13.75 20.51 8.89
C ASP A 456 12.42 20.84 9.63
N GLY A 457 12.42 20.83 10.97
CA GLY A 457 11.18 21.07 11.73
C GLY A 457 11.20 20.82 13.24
N ALA A 458 12.14 20.04 13.77
CA ALA A 458 12.03 19.50 15.14
C ALA A 458 12.20 20.49 16.34
N CYS A 459 12.09 21.80 16.15
CA CYS A 459 12.08 22.76 17.27
C CYS A 459 10.66 23.10 17.73
N PHE A 460 9.88 22.11 18.20
CA PHE A 460 8.45 22.23 18.54
C PHE A 460 8.07 23.51 19.32
N ILE A 461 8.75 23.76 20.45
CA ILE A 461 8.48 24.91 21.33
C ILE A 461 8.88 26.23 20.64
N ALA A 462 10.00 26.25 19.91
CA ALA A 462 10.46 27.44 19.20
C ALA A 462 9.54 27.76 18.01
N THR A 463 9.10 26.75 17.27
CA THR A 463 8.11 26.87 16.18
C THR A 463 6.76 27.34 16.72
N ALA A 464 6.31 26.86 17.88
CA ALA A 464 5.10 27.37 18.53
C ALA A 464 5.26 28.84 19.00
N ALA A 465 6.45 29.21 19.47
CA ALA A 465 6.77 30.57 19.88
C ALA A 465 6.82 31.54 18.68
N TRP A 466 7.65 31.30 17.68
CA TRP A 466 7.92 32.23 16.57
C TRP A 466 7.08 32.01 15.29
N GLY A 467 6.38 30.88 15.18
CA GLY A 467 5.67 30.48 13.95
C GLY A 467 6.57 29.73 12.97
N GLN A 468 5.98 29.18 11.89
CA GLN A 468 6.66 28.40 10.83
C GLN A 468 7.57 29.26 9.91
N GLY A 469 7.76 30.55 10.20
CA GLY A 469 8.59 31.45 9.40
C GLY A 469 10.08 31.36 9.74
N TRP A 470 10.93 31.67 8.76
CA TRP A 470 12.39 31.76 8.89
C TRP A 470 12.81 33.02 9.67
N ASN A 471 12.47 33.09 10.95
CA ASN A 471 13.04 34.10 11.85
C ASN A 471 14.47 33.70 12.19
N ASP A 472 15.39 34.68 12.24
CA ASP A 472 16.83 34.44 12.46
C ASP A 472 17.09 33.62 13.73
N GLU A 473 16.31 33.85 14.79
CA GLU A 473 16.42 33.09 16.04
C GLU A 473 16.07 31.59 15.88
N LEU A 474 15.07 31.27 15.07
CA LEU A 474 14.67 29.88 14.82
C LEU A 474 15.69 29.16 13.93
N ARG A 475 16.23 29.86 12.91
CA ARG A 475 17.29 29.34 12.04
C ARG A 475 18.56 29.01 12.83
N ASN A 476 18.98 29.92 13.70
CA ASN A 476 20.20 29.75 14.50
C ASN A 476 20.13 28.54 15.44
N LEU A 477 18.97 28.30 16.07
CA LEU A 477 18.76 27.13 16.93
C LEU A 477 18.76 25.82 16.14
N ARG A 478 18.16 25.80 14.94
CA ARG A 478 18.15 24.62 14.07
C ARG A 478 19.56 24.27 13.62
N TRP A 479 20.29 25.23 13.07
CA TRP A 479 21.68 25.02 12.64
C TRP A 479 22.60 24.60 13.78
N PHE A 480 22.45 25.18 14.97
CA PHE A 480 23.25 24.77 16.13
C PHE A 480 22.96 23.31 16.55
N ARG A 481 21.69 22.90 16.55
CA ARG A 481 21.31 21.49 16.79
C ARG A 481 21.95 20.58 15.74
N ASP A 482 21.78 20.92 14.47
CA ASP A 482 22.17 20.07 13.35
C ASP A 482 23.68 19.92 13.23
N GLN A 483 24.44 20.97 13.56
CA GLN A 483 25.91 20.97 13.42
C GLN A 483 26.65 20.55 14.70
N TYR A 484 26.09 20.81 15.89
CA TYR A 484 26.84 20.66 17.15
C TYR A 484 26.20 19.73 18.18
N MET A 485 24.90 19.41 18.07
CA MET A 485 24.24 18.52 19.04
C MET A 485 24.16 17.05 18.60
N VAL A 486 24.25 16.77 17.30
CA VAL A 486 24.13 15.39 16.76
C VAL A 486 25.25 14.47 17.28
N ASP A 487 26.46 14.99 17.49
CA ASP A 487 27.64 14.18 17.85
C ASP A 487 28.01 14.20 19.35
N GLN A 488 27.21 14.81 20.22
CA GLN A 488 27.57 15.00 21.64
C GLN A 488 26.83 14.02 22.56
N PRO A 489 27.52 13.14 23.33
CA PRO A 489 26.89 12.15 24.21
C PRO A 489 25.96 12.74 25.28
N VAL A 490 26.24 13.97 25.73
CA VAL A 490 25.42 14.72 26.70
C VAL A 490 24.14 15.30 26.07
N ALA A 491 24.10 15.46 24.75
CA ALA A 491 22.92 15.97 24.05
C ALA A 491 21.78 14.95 24.03
N ALA A 492 22.07 13.65 24.05
CA ALA A 492 21.07 12.59 23.93
C ALA A 492 19.98 12.66 25.01
N ASP A 493 20.33 12.86 26.29
CA ASP A 493 19.34 12.89 27.38
C ASP A 493 18.53 14.20 27.41
N LEU A 494 19.16 15.33 27.08
CA LEU A 494 18.46 16.61 26.93
C LEU A 494 17.48 16.57 25.75
N VAL A 495 17.90 15.95 24.65
CA VAL A 495 17.09 15.74 23.45
C VAL A 495 15.94 14.78 23.75
N ARG A 496 16.18 13.65 24.42
CA ARG A 496 15.12 12.72 24.87
C ARG A 496 14.05 13.41 25.70
N MET A 497 14.46 14.20 26.69
CA MET A 497 13.52 14.99 27.50
C MET A 497 12.78 16.02 26.64
N TYR A 498 13.46 16.69 25.73
CA TYR A 498 12.84 17.64 24.81
C TYR A 498 11.83 16.97 23.87
N TYR A 499 12.07 15.76 23.36
CA TYR A 499 11.11 15.04 22.54
C TYR A 499 9.96 14.44 23.36
N ALA A 500 10.23 13.97 24.58
CA ALA A 500 9.19 13.41 25.46
C ALA A 500 8.16 14.47 25.90
N TYR A 501 8.60 15.71 26.15
CA TYR A 501 7.72 16.76 26.68
C TYR A 501 7.48 17.94 25.73
N GLY A 502 8.36 18.13 24.74
CA GLY A 502 8.34 19.28 23.83
C GLY A 502 7.09 19.40 22.96
N PRO A 503 6.56 18.32 22.35
CA PRO A 503 5.32 18.37 21.60
C PRO A 503 4.13 18.83 22.46
N THR A 504 3.99 18.26 23.66
CA THR A 504 2.92 18.61 24.61
C THR A 504 3.03 20.07 25.06
N LEU A 505 4.22 20.52 25.43
CA LEU A 505 4.46 21.92 25.81
C LEU A 505 4.23 22.88 24.63
N ALA A 506 4.61 22.48 23.40
CA ALA A 506 4.38 23.28 22.20
C ALA A 506 2.88 23.43 21.89
N LYS A 507 2.09 22.35 22.01
CA LYS A 507 0.61 22.40 21.89
C LYS A 507 0.01 23.37 22.91
N MET A 508 0.45 23.30 24.16
CA MET A 508 -0.05 24.18 25.25
C MET A 508 0.20 25.67 25.00
N ILE A 509 1.35 26.04 24.41
CA ILE A 509 1.69 27.46 24.23
C ILE A 509 1.24 28.04 22.88
N ARG A 510 1.03 27.22 21.84
CA ARG A 510 0.84 27.68 20.44
C ARG A 510 -0.33 28.64 20.24
N HIS A 511 -1.39 28.52 21.05
CA HIS A 511 -2.61 29.34 20.96
C HIS A 511 -2.72 30.41 22.06
N VAL A 512 -1.69 30.55 22.90
CA VAL A 512 -1.70 31.45 24.07
C VAL A 512 -0.65 32.56 23.88
N PRO A 513 -1.02 33.76 23.39
CA PRO A 513 -0.06 34.82 23.05
C PRO A 513 0.92 35.21 24.18
N PRO A 514 0.49 35.31 25.46
CA PRO A 514 1.42 35.56 26.56
C PRO A 514 2.44 34.42 26.78
N ALA A 515 2.02 33.17 26.60
CA ALA A 515 2.90 32.00 26.75
C ALA A 515 3.93 31.91 25.61
N ARG A 516 3.53 32.27 24.38
CA ARG A 516 4.47 32.42 23.25
C ARG A 516 5.50 33.50 23.53
N ALA A 517 5.08 34.65 24.07
CA ALA A 517 6.00 35.72 24.42
C ALA A 517 7.00 35.30 25.50
N ALA A 518 6.55 34.55 26.52
CA ALA A 518 7.42 33.98 27.55
C ALA A 518 8.43 32.97 26.97
N ALA A 519 7.96 32.07 26.08
CA ALA A 519 8.84 31.12 25.40
C ALA A 519 9.90 31.82 24.53
N ARG A 520 9.52 32.88 23.78
CA ARG A 520 10.49 33.71 23.04
C ARG A 520 11.50 34.34 23.99
N LEU A 521 11.06 34.91 25.11
CA LEU A 521 11.95 35.54 26.10
C LEU A 521 12.99 34.57 26.66
N LEU A 522 12.58 33.32 26.94
CA LEU A 522 13.45 32.27 27.45
C LEU A 522 14.44 31.75 26.40
N LEU A 523 13.97 31.57 25.16
CA LEU A 523 14.75 30.94 24.08
C LEU A 523 15.67 31.93 23.36
N ARG A 524 15.37 33.23 23.35
CA ARG A 524 16.16 34.26 22.64
C ARG A 524 17.65 34.28 23.00
N PRO A 525 18.06 34.30 24.28
CA PRO A 525 19.49 34.32 24.60
C PRO A 525 20.23 33.06 24.12
N ILE A 526 19.53 31.92 24.06
CA ILE A 526 20.08 30.65 23.54
C ILE A 526 20.20 30.74 22.01
N ALA A 527 19.20 31.28 21.33
CA ALA A 527 19.21 31.51 19.88
C ALA A 527 20.30 32.49 19.44
N ASP A 528 20.51 33.56 20.19
CA ASP A 528 21.56 34.56 19.92
C ASP A 528 22.96 33.96 20.15
N ALA A 529 23.13 33.17 21.20
CA ALA A 529 24.38 32.45 21.45
C ALA A 529 24.67 31.41 20.36
N ALA A 530 23.64 30.64 19.96
CA ALA A 530 23.72 29.71 18.84
C ALA A 530 24.13 30.42 17.54
N GLY A 531 23.55 31.58 17.23
CA GLY A 531 23.90 32.38 16.05
C GLY A 531 25.37 32.77 16.03
N ARG A 532 25.93 33.21 17.17
CA ARG A 532 27.36 33.56 17.27
C ARG A 532 28.30 32.38 17.11
N VAL A 533 27.88 31.17 17.49
CA VAL A 533 28.65 29.95 17.30
C VAL A 533 28.64 29.53 15.83
N VAL A 534 27.51 29.69 15.16
CA VAL A 534 27.37 29.31 13.74
C VAL A 534 28.01 30.34 12.79
N GLU A 535 28.16 31.61 13.21
CA GLU A 535 28.86 32.67 12.46
C GLU A 535 30.38 32.76 12.75
N ALA A 536 30.92 31.96 13.67
CA ALA A 536 32.35 31.93 13.95
C ALA A 536 33.10 31.13 12.84
N PRO A 537 34.15 31.69 12.22
CA PRO A 537 34.83 31.09 11.07
C PRO A 537 35.63 29.83 11.39
#